data_AF-A0AA96V2Q2-F1
#
_entry.id   AF-A0AA96V2Q2-F1
#
_cell.length_a   1.000
_cell.length_b   1.000
_cell.length_c   1.000
_cell.angle_alpha   90.00
_cell.angle_beta   90.00
_cell.angle_gamma   90.00
#
_symmetry.space_group_name_H-M   'P 1'
#
loop_
_entity.id
_entity.type
_entity.pdbx_description
1 polymer ?
#
loop_
_entity_poly.entity_id
_entity_poly.type
_entity_poly.pdbx_seq_one_letter_code
_entity_poly.pdbx_strand_id
1 'polypeptide(L)'
;MTLTDEEANHLIKMDKMYVGNKVYPFPERLSIPLCSTDRKVEFILDIAAGNVKLSKSKFQNRVYKNIVLMRIDLDGNPHRNPNGEIIPCPHLHCYKEGCVDRWATPLPKIFTGPSDPFKTLQEFMNHCHIILKPEFENEFEK
;
A
#
# COMPACT_ATOMS: atom_id res chain seq x y z
N MET A 1 10.18 6.39 -16.41
CA MET A 1 10.47 7.48 -15.47
C MET A 1 10.96 6.85 -14.19
N THR A 2 12.04 7.38 -13.62
CA THR A 2 12.61 6.96 -12.33
C THR A 2 12.64 8.19 -11.45
N LEU A 3 12.14 8.07 -10.22
CA LEU A 3 12.18 9.12 -9.21
C LEU A 3 13.51 9.07 -8.48
N THR A 4 14.00 10.24 -8.08
CA THR A 4 15.02 10.36 -7.05
C THR A 4 14.43 9.96 -5.68
N ASP A 5 15.30 9.64 -4.72
CA ASP A 5 14.86 9.37 -3.34
C ASP A 5 14.13 10.59 -2.74
N GLU A 6 14.54 11.82 -3.07
CA GLU A 6 13.89 13.05 -2.59
C GLU A 6 12.46 13.19 -3.13
N GLU A 7 12.28 13.02 -4.45
CA GLU A 7 10.95 13.05 -5.09
C GLU A 7 10.03 11.95 -4.54
N ALA A 8 10.55 10.73 -4.39
CA ALA A 8 9.78 9.62 -3.86
C ALA A 8 9.36 9.88 -2.41
N ASN A 9 10.26 10.37 -1.56
CA ASN A 9 9.94 10.74 -0.17
C ASN A 9 8.91 11.87 -0.10
N HIS A 10 9.00 12.85 -0.99
CA HIS A 10 8.00 13.92 -1.09
C HIS A 10 6.60 13.34 -1.43
N LEU A 11 6.52 12.47 -2.44
CA LEU A 11 5.27 11.85 -2.87
C LEU A 11 4.69 10.87 -1.83
N ILE A 12 5.54 10.14 -1.10
CA ILE A 12 5.12 9.25 0.00
C ILE A 12 4.43 10.08 1.10
N LYS A 13 5.02 11.20 1.51
CA LYS A 13 4.52 12.06 2.60
C LYS A 13 3.39 13.01 2.18
N MET A 14 3.14 13.14 0.88
CA MET A 14 2.07 14.00 0.37
C MET A 14 0.71 13.49 0.84
N ASP A 15 -0.15 14.40 1.29
CA ASP A 15 -1.53 14.05 1.65
C ASP A 15 -2.33 13.64 0.42
N LYS A 16 -3.07 12.53 0.56
CA LYS A 16 -3.83 11.88 -0.50
C LYS A 16 -5.30 11.82 -0.13
N MET A 17 -6.16 11.96 -1.13
CA MET A 17 -7.60 12.02 -0.97
C MET A 17 -8.27 11.07 -1.95
N TYR A 18 -9.22 10.29 -1.44
CA TYR A 18 -10.29 9.76 -2.26
C TYR A 18 -11.38 10.82 -2.40
N VAL A 19 -11.77 11.12 -3.65
CA VAL A 19 -12.78 12.15 -3.98
C VAL A 19 -14.04 11.56 -4.61
N GLY A 20 -14.15 10.23 -4.62
CA GLY A 20 -15.36 9.54 -5.06
C GLY A 20 -16.33 9.31 -3.90
N ASN A 21 -17.48 8.72 -4.23
CA ASN A 21 -18.53 8.34 -3.28
C ASN A 21 -18.88 6.83 -3.38
N LYS A 22 -18.11 6.07 -4.17
CA LYS A 22 -18.29 4.63 -4.27
C LYS A 22 -17.81 3.96 -2.97
N VAL A 23 -18.65 3.09 -2.43
CA VAL A 23 -18.30 2.10 -1.41
C VAL A 23 -17.75 0.87 -2.11
N TYR A 24 -16.63 0.35 -1.62
CA TYR A 24 -15.94 -0.80 -2.23
C TYR A 24 -16.18 -2.08 -1.42
N PRO A 25 -16.45 -3.21 -2.07
CA PRO A 25 -16.48 -4.49 -1.35
C PRO A 25 -15.10 -4.83 -0.79
N PHE A 26 -15.05 -5.43 0.39
CA PHE A 26 -13.83 -6.00 0.95
C PHE A 26 -14.15 -7.35 1.60
N PRO A 27 -13.40 -8.42 1.29
CA PRO A 27 -12.14 -8.45 0.55
C PRO A 27 -12.32 -8.63 -0.97
N GLU A 28 -11.81 -7.70 -1.78
CA GLU A 28 -11.83 -7.80 -3.25
C GLU A 28 -10.55 -7.26 -3.89
N ARG A 29 -10.31 -7.62 -5.16
CA ARG A 29 -9.22 -7.03 -5.93
C ARG A 29 -9.64 -5.67 -6.49
N LEU A 30 -9.02 -4.60 -6.01
CA LEU A 30 -9.42 -3.22 -6.30
C LEU A 30 -8.23 -2.36 -6.73
N SER A 31 -8.55 -1.34 -7.54
CA SER A 31 -7.66 -0.22 -7.88
C SER A 31 -8.46 1.08 -7.71
N ILE A 32 -8.19 1.80 -6.64
CA ILE A 32 -8.95 2.97 -6.21
C ILE A 32 -8.14 4.24 -6.56
N PRO A 33 -8.69 5.16 -7.39
CA PRO A 33 -7.99 6.39 -7.72
C PRO A 33 -7.99 7.34 -6.51
N LEU A 34 -6.87 8.01 -6.31
CA LEU A 34 -6.65 9.02 -5.30
C LEU A 34 -6.00 10.25 -5.95
N CYS A 35 -6.05 11.40 -5.29
CA CYS A 35 -5.31 12.58 -5.72
C CYS A 35 -4.72 13.37 -4.54
N SER A 36 -3.74 14.22 -4.81
CA SER A 36 -3.27 15.22 -3.85
C SER A 36 -4.38 16.21 -3.49
N THR A 37 -4.20 16.92 -2.38
CA THR A 37 -5.16 17.94 -1.91
C THR A 37 -5.40 19.06 -2.92
N ASP A 38 -4.38 19.44 -3.69
CA ASP A 38 -4.46 20.40 -4.80
C ASP A 38 -4.86 19.79 -6.15
N ARG A 39 -5.13 18.47 -6.18
CA ARG A 39 -5.54 17.67 -7.33
C ARG A 39 -4.53 17.63 -8.49
N LYS A 40 -3.27 18.02 -8.27
CA LYS A 40 -2.24 18.00 -9.32
C LYS A 40 -1.53 16.67 -9.48
N VAL A 41 -1.55 15.83 -8.45
CA VAL A 41 -0.88 14.52 -8.47
C VAL A 41 -1.91 13.42 -8.28
N GLU A 42 -1.94 12.47 -9.21
CA GLU A 42 -2.80 11.30 -9.14
C GLU A 42 -2.05 10.12 -8.51
N PHE A 43 -2.73 9.43 -7.60
CA PHE A 43 -2.25 8.22 -6.96
C PHE A 43 -3.27 7.09 -7.15
N ILE A 44 -2.84 5.86 -6.87
CA ILE A 44 -3.72 4.69 -6.88
C ILE A 44 -3.47 3.89 -5.61
N LEU A 45 -4.53 3.50 -4.90
CA LEU A 45 -4.49 2.48 -3.87
C LEU A 45 -4.97 1.17 -4.49
N ASP A 46 -4.09 0.16 -4.57
CA ASP A 46 -4.52 -1.17 -4.96
C ASP A 46 -4.61 -2.11 -3.76
N ILE A 47 -5.62 -2.98 -3.84
CA ILE A 47 -5.92 -4.02 -2.88
C ILE A 47 -5.95 -5.33 -3.67
N ALA A 48 -5.20 -6.31 -3.22
CA ALA A 48 -5.22 -7.65 -3.78
C ALA A 48 -5.36 -8.66 -2.63
N ALA A 49 -6.60 -9.09 -2.37
CA ALA A 49 -6.88 -10.15 -1.45
C ALA A 49 -6.62 -11.53 -2.09
N GLY A 50 -6.13 -12.47 -1.31
CA GLY A 50 -5.90 -13.85 -1.74
C GLY A 50 -7.19 -14.67 -1.75
N ASN A 51 -7.51 -15.28 -2.88
CA ASN A 51 -8.74 -16.08 -3.06
C ASN A 51 -8.81 -17.34 -2.17
N VAL A 52 -7.66 -17.87 -1.75
CA VAL A 52 -7.59 -19.13 -0.97
C VAL A 52 -7.41 -18.85 0.53
N LYS A 53 -6.64 -17.82 0.87
CA LYS A 53 -6.34 -17.42 2.24
C LYS A 53 -6.39 -15.90 2.30
N LEU A 54 -7.42 -15.36 2.94
CA LEU A 54 -7.65 -13.90 2.98
C LEU A 54 -6.53 -13.14 3.69
N SER A 55 -5.90 -13.79 4.68
CA SER A 55 -4.71 -13.25 5.36
C SER A 55 -3.52 -13.07 4.41
N LYS A 56 -3.51 -13.76 3.25
CA LYS A 56 -2.62 -13.47 2.14
C LYS A 56 -3.18 -12.33 1.32
N SER A 57 -2.77 -11.13 1.67
CA SER A 57 -3.19 -9.90 1.01
C SER A 57 -2.00 -9.03 0.66
N LYS A 58 -2.18 -8.21 -0.37
CA LYS A 58 -1.22 -7.20 -0.78
C LYS A 58 -1.92 -5.86 -0.90
N PHE A 59 -1.32 -4.82 -0.33
CA PHE A 59 -1.76 -3.44 -0.47
C PHE A 59 -0.63 -2.61 -1.06
N GLN A 60 -0.92 -1.74 -2.03
CA GLN A 60 0.12 -0.88 -2.62
C GLN A 60 -0.43 0.52 -2.91
N ASN A 61 0.43 1.53 -2.74
CA ASN A 61 0.17 2.88 -3.18
C ASN A 61 1.11 3.23 -4.34
N ARG A 62 0.54 3.68 -5.46
CA ARG A 62 1.25 4.00 -6.69
C ARG A 62 1.04 5.45 -7.11
N VAL A 63 1.98 5.99 -7.88
CA VAL A 63 1.92 7.28 -8.56
C VAL A 63 2.26 7.10 -10.04
N TYR A 64 1.88 8.06 -10.89
CA TYR A 64 2.16 8.08 -12.33
C TYR A 64 1.80 6.75 -13.03
N LYS A 65 0.68 6.16 -12.63
CA LYS A 65 0.12 4.88 -13.12
C LYS A 65 0.92 3.62 -12.83
N ASN A 66 2.23 3.63 -12.60
CA ASN A 66 2.99 2.39 -12.44
C ASN A 66 4.12 2.42 -11.41
N ILE A 67 4.45 3.56 -10.81
CA ILE A 67 5.52 3.65 -9.81
C ILE A 67 4.94 3.29 -8.44
N VAL A 68 5.38 2.17 -7.88
CA VAL A 68 5.02 1.76 -6.51
C VAL A 68 5.84 2.58 -5.52
N LEU A 69 5.15 3.39 -4.72
CA LEU A 69 5.76 4.18 -3.64
C LEU A 69 5.93 3.33 -2.39
N MET A 70 4.88 2.59 -2.01
CA MET A 70 4.89 1.66 -0.89
C MET A 70 4.02 0.44 -1.19
N ARG A 71 4.41 -0.72 -0.68
CA ARG A 71 3.62 -1.96 -0.77
C ARG A 71 3.82 -2.84 0.46
N ILE A 72 2.73 -3.35 1.01
CA ILE A 72 2.75 -4.40 2.03
C ILE A 72 2.38 -5.73 1.40
N ASP A 73 3.16 -6.75 1.72
CA ASP A 73 2.85 -8.15 1.42
C ASP A 73 2.58 -8.89 2.75
N LEU A 74 1.39 -9.48 2.88
CA LEU A 74 0.94 -10.30 4.01
C LEU A 74 0.85 -11.76 3.58
N ASP A 75 1.28 -12.70 4.44
CA ASP A 75 1.35 -14.14 4.19
C ASP A 75 1.90 -14.54 2.78
N GLY A 76 2.87 -13.76 2.30
CA GLY A 76 3.67 -14.01 1.10
C GLY A 76 4.99 -14.74 1.39
N ASN A 77 5.81 -14.88 0.36
CA ASN A 77 7.16 -15.42 0.49
C ASN A 77 8.09 -14.38 1.13
N PRO A 78 9.20 -14.79 1.79
CA PRO A 78 10.26 -13.86 2.16
C PRO A 78 10.79 -13.11 0.93
N HIS A 79 11.15 -11.85 1.11
CA HIS A 79 11.72 -11.01 0.05
C HIS A 79 13.25 -10.96 0.15
N ARG A 80 13.95 -11.06 -0.97
CA ARG A 80 15.41 -10.87 -1.02
C ARG A 80 15.75 -9.48 -1.55
N ASN A 81 16.33 -8.64 -0.70
CA ASN A 81 16.81 -7.32 -1.06
C ASN A 81 18.01 -7.39 -2.05
N PRO A 82 18.27 -6.32 -2.82
CA PRO A 82 19.42 -6.25 -3.73
C PRO A 82 20.78 -6.46 -3.07
N ASN A 83 20.92 -6.11 -1.79
CA ASN A 83 22.12 -6.38 -0.98
C ASN A 83 22.25 -7.85 -0.53
N GLY A 84 21.28 -8.70 -0.86
CA GLY A 84 21.24 -10.12 -0.52
C GLY A 84 20.51 -10.45 0.78
N GLU A 85 20.12 -9.45 1.59
CA GLU A 85 19.37 -9.65 2.84
C GLU A 85 17.99 -10.26 2.56
N ILE A 86 17.56 -11.18 3.42
CA ILE A 86 16.24 -11.82 3.32
C ILE A 86 15.33 -11.26 4.41
N ILE A 87 14.21 -10.67 3.99
CA ILE A 87 13.19 -10.10 4.84
C ILE A 87 12.01 -11.08 4.93
N PRO A 88 11.66 -11.62 6.11
CA PRO A 88 10.51 -12.49 6.26
C PRO A 88 9.20 -11.74 6.02
N CYS A 89 8.11 -12.47 5.74
CA CYS A 89 6.77 -11.89 5.65
C CYS A 89 6.13 -11.85 7.06
N PRO A 90 5.36 -10.80 7.42
CA PRO A 90 5.02 -9.63 6.61
C PRO A 90 6.16 -8.60 6.49
N HIS A 91 6.21 -7.92 5.35
CA HIS A 91 7.20 -6.88 5.09
C HIS A 91 6.61 -5.72 4.29
N LEU A 92 7.29 -4.57 4.39
CA LEU A 92 6.97 -3.34 3.68
C LEU A 92 8.03 -3.08 2.62
N HIS A 93 7.62 -2.99 1.36
CA HIS A 93 8.39 -2.41 0.29
C HIS A 93 8.24 -0.90 0.30
N CYS A 94 9.35 -0.19 0.12
CA CYS A 94 9.37 1.24 -0.13
C CYS A 94 10.13 1.50 -1.43
N TYR A 95 9.68 2.51 -2.18
CA TYR A 95 10.46 2.99 -3.31
C TYR A 95 11.85 3.40 -2.83
N LYS A 96 12.87 2.97 -3.58
CA LYS A 96 14.24 3.40 -3.40
C LYS A 96 14.90 3.63 -4.75
N GLU A 97 15.57 4.76 -4.92
CA GLU A 97 16.28 5.13 -6.14
C GLU A 97 17.23 4.01 -6.59
N GLY A 98 17.20 3.67 -7.88
CA GLY A 98 17.93 2.54 -8.45
C GLY A 98 17.38 1.14 -8.12
N CYS A 99 16.50 1.01 -7.12
CA CYS A 99 15.89 -0.26 -6.70
C CYS A 99 14.41 -0.37 -7.07
N VAL A 100 13.72 0.76 -7.25
CA VAL A 100 12.25 0.86 -7.39
C VAL A 100 11.60 0.22 -6.15
N ASP A 101 10.72 -0.76 -6.30
CA ASP A 101 10.02 -1.44 -5.20
C ASP A 101 10.74 -2.71 -4.73
N ARG A 102 12.00 -2.92 -5.14
CA ARG A 102 12.78 -4.10 -4.76
C ARG A 102 13.44 -3.99 -3.39
N TRP A 103 13.29 -2.88 -2.69
CA TRP A 103 13.80 -2.70 -1.33
C TRP A 103 12.67 -2.89 -0.32
N ALA A 104 12.83 -3.83 0.63
CA ALA A 104 11.88 -4.08 1.69
C ALA A 104 12.52 -4.03 3.07
N THR A 105 11.69 -3.76 4.07
CA THR A 105 12.02 -3.83 5.50
C THR A 105 11.01 -4.72 6.22
N PRO A 106 11.33 -5.26 7.41
CA PRO A 106 10.31 -5.89 8.25
C PRO A 106 9.11 -4.98 8.45
N LEU A 107 7.91 -5.55 8.59
CA LEU A 107 6.71 -4.74 8.78
C LEU A 107 6.87 -3.86 10.03
N PRO A 108 6.73 -2.52 9.91
CA PRO A 108 6.87 -1.62 11.05
C PRO A 108 5.88 -1.93 12.18
N LYS A 109 6.27 -1.66 13.43
CA LYS A 109 5.43 -1.91 14.63
C LYS A 109 4.14 -1.08 14.69
N ILE A 110 4.01 -0.05 13.84
CA ILE A 110 2.76 0.72 13.69
C ILE A 110 1.63 -0.13 13.10
N PHE A 111 1.95 -1.25 12.47
CA PHE A 111 0.97 -2.22 11.99
C PHE A 111 0.67 -3.22 13.11
N THR A 112 -0.42 -2.99 13.84
CA THR A 112 -0.65 -3.65 15.13
C THR A 112 -1.43 -4.96 15.04
N GLY A 113 -1.94 -5.31 13.86
CA GLY A 113 -2.67 -6.56 13.64
C GLY A 113 -2.49 -7.12 12.23
N PRO A 114 -1.27 -7.52 11.82
CA PRO A 114 -1.00 -7.98 10.46
C PRO A 114 -1.76 -9.25 10.05
N SER A 115 -2.36 -9.97 11.01
CA SER A 115 -3.26 -11.12 10.75
C SER A 115 -4.68 -10.70 10.38
N ASP A 116 -5.04 -9.43 10.55
CA ASP A 116 -6.30 -8.83 10.16
C ASP A 116 -6.05 -7.93 8.92
N PRO A 117 -6.39 -8.41 7.71
CA PRO A 117 -6.17 -7.65 6.48
C PRO A 117 -6.91 -6.31 6.45
N PHE A 118 -8.10 -6.22 7.04
CA PHE A 118 -8.88 -4.99 7.00
C PHE A 118 -8.27 -3.93 7.91
N LYS A 119 -7.92 -4.31 9.14
CA LYS A 119 -7.16 -3.44 10.04
C LYS A 119 -5.82 -3.01 9.44
N THR A 120 -5.10 -3.95 8.82
CA THR A 120 -3.82 -3.65 8.17
C THR A 120 -4.01 -2.69 6.98
N LEU A 121 -5.09 -2.81 6.21
CA LEU A 121 -5.45 -1.87 5.15
C LEU A 121 -5.70 -0.46 5.72
N GLN A 122 -6.43 -0.34 6.82
CA GLN A 122 -6.67 0.95 7.48
C GLN A 122 -5.36 1.60 7.98
N GLU A 123 -4.49 0.81 8.62
CA GLU A 123 -3.17 1.24 9.07
C GLU A 123 -2.28 1.63 7.87
N PHE A 124 -2.36 0.90 6.76
CA PHE A 124 -1.62 1.20 5.53
C PHE A 124 -2.09 2.50 4.88
N MET A 125 -3.39 2.77 4.85
CA MET A 125 -3.92 4.04 4.36
C MET A 125 -3.43 5.21 5.21
N ASN A 126 -3.37 5.05 6.53
CA ASN A 126 -2.77 6.05 7.43
C ASN A 126 -1.28 6.25 7.13
N HIS A 127 -0.52 5.17 6.97
CA HIS A 127 0.90 5.23 6.64
C HIS A 127 1.17 5.90 5.29
N CYS A 128 0.26 5.75 4.33
CA CYS A 128 0.31 6.41 3.02
C CYS A 128 -0.18 7.86 3.02
N HIS A 129 -0.54 8.44 4.17
CA HIS A 129 -1.13 9.79 4.28
C HIS A 129 -2.44 9.94 3.48
N ILE A 130 -3.28 8.90 3.44
CA ILE A 130 -4.61 8.98 2.85
C ILE A 130 -5.56 9.59 3.89
N ILE A 131 -5.74 10.91 3.82
CA ILE A 131 -6.49 11.71 4.81
C ILE A 131 -8.00 11.64 4.58
N LEU A 132 -8.44 11.55 3.33
CA LEU A 132 -9.83 11.24 2.96
C LEU A 132 -9.84 9.83 2.37
N LYS A 133 -10.39 8.88 3.11
CA LYS A 133 -10.32 7.45 2.80
C LYS A 133 -11.52 6.99 1.96
N PRO A 134 -11.34 6.00 1.08
CA PRO A 134 -12.47 5.28 0.51
C PRO A 134 -13.21 4.49 1.59
N GLU A 135 -14.52 4.34 1.40
CA GLU A 135 -15.37 3.52 2.25
C GLU A 135 -15.40 2.08 1.74
N PHE A 136 -15.52 1.13 2.66
CA PHE A 136 -15.55 -0.29 2.36
C PHE A 136 -16.76 -0.98 3.01
N GLU A 137 -17.42 -1.86 2.29
CA GLU A 137 -18.34 -2.85 2.86
C GLU A 137 -17.50 -4.04 3.30
N ASN A 138 -17.30 -4.19 4.61
CA ASN A 138 -16.53 -5.28 5.20
C ASN A 138 -17.43 -6.49 5.43
N GLU A 139 -17.22 -7.58 4.70
CA GLU A 139 -18.04 -8.80 4.83
C GLU A 139 -17.89 -9.50 6.19
N PHE A 140 -16.89 -9.12 7.00
CA PHE A 140 -16.65 -9.68 8.34
C PHE A 140 -17.35 -8.94 9.49
N GLU A 141 -18.04 -7.84 9.21
CA GLU A 141 -18.79 -7.05 10.20
C GLU A 141 -20.30 -7.37 10.26
N LYS A 142 -20.73 -8.49 9.64
CA LYS A 142 -22.12 -8.99 9.73
C LYS A 142 -22.31 -10.01 10.84
#